data_AF-A0A2T1CCM9-F1
#
_entry.id   AF-A0A2T1CCM9-F1
#
_cell.length_a   1.000
_cell.length_b   1.000
_cell.length_c   1.000
_cell.angle_alpha   90.00
_cell.angle_beta   90.00
_cell.angle_gamma   90.00
#
_symmetry.space_group_name_H-M   'P 1'
#
loop_
_entity.id
_entity.type
_entity.pdbx_description
1 polymer ?
#
loop_
_entity_poly.entity_id
_entity_poly.type
_entity_poly.pdbx_seq_one_letter_code
_entity_poly.pdbx_strand_id
1 'polypeptide(L)' 'AKLYITVGTVKTHVCHILNKLCADDRTQAAVRALRAGLVK' A
#
# COMPACT_ATOMS: atom_id res chain seq x y z
N ALA A 1 -6.14 15.02 -0.51
CA ALA A 1 -7.56 14.63 -0.34
C ALA A 1 -7.65 13.50 0.69
N LYS A 2 -8.69 13.46 1.52
CA LYS A 2 -8.89 12.40 2.53
C LYS A 2 -9.98 11.43 2.05
N LEU A 3 -9.77 10.12 2.26
CA LEU A 3 -10.74 9.09 1.92
C LEU A 3 -11.77 8.91 3.05
N TYR A 4 -13.04 8.80 2.70
CA TYR A 4 -14.16 8.57 3.63
C TYR A 4 -14.49 7.07 3.74
N ILE A 5 -13.48 6.28 4.11
CA ILE A 5 -13.60 4.82 4.29
C ILE A 5 -13.15 4.41 5.69
N THR A 6 -13.58 3.22 6.13
CA THR A 6 -13.22 2.70 7.45
C THR A 6 -11.75 2.26 7.49
N VAL A 7 -11.18 2.21 8.70
CA VAL A 7 -9.84 1.65 8.93
C VAL A 7 -9.77 0.18 8.49
N GLY A 8 -10.86 -0.59 8.65
CA GLY A 8 -10.93 -1.97 8.18
C GLY A 8 -10.73 -2.07 6.67
N THR A 9 -11.43 -1.23 5.90
CA THR A 9 -11.28 -1.13 4.44
C THR A 9 -9.85 -0.79 4.04
N VAL A 10 -9.22 0.17 4.73
CA VAL A 10 -7.81 0.52 4.48
C VAL A 10 -6.90 -0.68 4.73
N LYS A 11 -7.08 -1.41 5.83
CA LYS A 11 -6.26 -2.60 6.15
C LYS A 11 -6.36 -3.66 5.06
N THR A 12 -7.57 -3.96 4.56
CA THR A 12 -7.77 -4.92 3.47
C THR A 12 -7.01 -4.52 2.21
N HIS A 13 -7.07 -3.24 1.81
CA HIS A 13 -6.32 -2.76 0.66
C HIS A 13 -4.80 -2.82 0.87
N VAL A 14 -4.32 -2.46 2.06
CA VAL A 14 -2.89 -2.56 2.40
C VAL A 14 -2.41 -4.01 2.31
N CYS A 15 -3.12 -4.98 2.89
CA CYS A 15 -2.79 -6.40 2.78
C CYS A 15 -2.68 -6.86 1.31
N HIS A 16 -3.63 -6.47 0.46
CA HIS A 16 -3.57 -6.80 -0.96
C HIS A 16 -2.37 -6.14 -1.68
N ILE A 17 -2.01 -4.90 -1.33
CA ILE A 17 -0.84 -4.21 -1.90
C ILE A 17 0.45 -4.90 -1.46
N LEU A 18 0.59 -5.27 -0.17
CA LEU A 18 1.74 -6.00 0.34
C LEU A 18 1.96 -7.31 -0.42
N ASN A 19 0.89 -8.08 -0.62
CA ASN A 19 0.94 -9.32 -1.39
C ASN A 19 1.36 -9.08 -2.85
N LYS A 20 0.77 -8.08 -3.52
CA LYS A 20 1.09 -7.77 -4.92
C LYS A 20 2.52 -7.26 -5.12
N LEU A 21 3.07 -6.55 -4.14
CA LEU A 21 4.43 -6.03 -4.18
C LEU A 21 5.45 -6.96 -3.50
N CYS A 22 5.03 -8.14 -3.03
CA CYS A 22 5.83 -9.09 -2.27
C CYS A 22 6.57 -8.46 -1.08
N ALA A 23 5.94 -7.53 -0.36
CA ALA A 23 6.54 -6.74 0.71
C ALA A 23 6.02 -7.16 2.09
N ASP A 24 6.90 -7.23 3.09
CA ASP A 24 6.52 -7.68 4.44
C ASP A 24 5.82 -6.59 5.26
N ASP A 25 6.07 -5.32 4.93
CA ASP A 25 5.53 -4.17 5.64
C ASP A 25 5.24 -2.99 4.70
N ARG A 26 4.47 -2.02 5.23
CA ARG A 26 4.04 -0.84 4.49
C ARG A 26 5.20 0.08 4.08
N THR A 27 6.30 0.08 4.83
CA THR A 27 7.49 0.89 4.50
C THR A 27 8.21 0.31 3.29
N GLN A 28 8.42 -1.00 3.24
CA GLN A 28 8.95 -1.67 2.05
C GLN A 28 8.06 -1.47 0.83
N ALA A 29 6.73 -1.64 0.98
CA ALA A 29 5.80 -1.44 -0.12
C ALA A 29 5.85 -0.01 -0.69
N ALA A 30 5.94 1.01 0.18
CA ALA A 30 6.08 2.39 -0.26
C ALA A 30 7.40 2.62 -1.03
N VAL A 31 8.53 2.12 -0.52
CA VAL A 31 9.83 2.25 -1.20
C VAL A 31 9.84 1.54 -2.55
N ARG A 32 9.28 0.32 -2.63
CA ARG A 32 9.17 -0.44 -3.88
C ARG A 32 8.28 0.29 -4.89
N ALA A 33 7.13 0.80 -4.47
CA ALA A 33 6.21 1.54 -5.33
C ALA A 33 6.86 2.82 -5.89
N LEU A 34 7.63 3.55 -5.08
CA LEU A 34 8.41 4.71 -5.52
C LEU A 34 9.48 4.32 -6.55
N ARG A 35 10.29 3.30 -6.26
CA ARG A 35 11.35 2.82 -7.17
C ARG A 35 10.80 2.29 -8.50
N ALA A 36 9.61 1.69 -8.48
CA ALA A 36 8.92 1.19 -9.66
C ALA A 36 8.13 2.27 -10.42
N GLY A 37 8.09 3.52 -9.93
CA GLY A 37 7.34 4.60 -10.56
C GLY A 37 5.81 4.46 -10.49
N LEU A 38 5.29 3.60 -9.60
CA LEU A 38 3.85 3.37 -9.41
C LEU A 38 3.15 4.52 -8.68
N VAL A 39 3.92 5.26 -7.88
CA VAL A 39 3.47 6.43 -7.12
C VAL A 39 4.54 7.53 -7.23
N LYS A 40 4.11 8.79 -7.16
CA LYS A 40 4.96 9.98 -7.27
C LYS A 40 4.89 10.80 -6.00
#